data_AF-A0AAV5R367-F1
#
_entry.id   AF-A0AAV5R367-F1
#
_cell.length_a   1.000
_cell.length_b   1.000
_cell.length_c   1.000
_cell.angle_alpha   90.00
_cell.angle_beta   90.00
_cell.angle_gamma   90.00
#
_symmetry.space_group_name_H-M   'P 1'
#
loop_
_entity.id
_entity.type
_entity.pdbx_description
1 polymer ?
#
loop_
_entity_poly.entity_id
_entity_poly.type
_entity_poly.pdbx_seq_one_letter_code
_entity_poly.pdbx_strand_id
1 'polypeptide(L)'
;MTMTGAITIPDLRYEESFTAKLTLLAKNGKRNGNDEITAENDDFVDVPISIIIKSIIIDQIIMPFLQSFALAGVLYYLRPLLRYSTQSGYYFATSIVKSIKQLYKKTFYAGL
;
A
#
# COMPACT_ATOMS: atom_id res chain seq x y z
N MET A 1 42.21 13.57 -17.82
CA MET A 1 40.73 13.68 -17.80
C MET A 1 40.18 12.40 -17.20
N THR A 2 39.88 12.42 -15.90
CA THR A 2 39.45 11.25 -15.13
C THR A 2 37.93 11.27 -14.99
N MET A 3 37.24 10.36 -15.68
CA MET A 3 35.81 10.09 -15.47
C MET A 3 35.68 9.15 -14.27
N THR A 4 35.49 9.70 -13.08
CA THR A 4 35.05 8.96 -11.90
C THR A 4 33.60 8.54 -12.11
N GLY A 5 33.40 7.38 -12.75
CA GLY A 5 32.12 6.70 -12.74
C GLY A 5 31.76 6.36 -11.30
N ALA A 6 30.63 6.90 -10.82
CA ALA A 6 30.08 6.53 -9.53
C ALA A 6 29.90 5.01 -9.50
N ILE A 7 30.64 4.33 -8.61
CA ILE A 7 30.41 2.93 -8.32
C ILE A 7 29.02 2.87 -7.68
N THR A 8 28.01 2.55 -8.47
CA THR A 8 26.68 2.18 -7.98
C THR A 8 26.85 0.90 -7.18
N ILE A 9 27.01 1.03 -5.87
CA ILE A 9 27.00 -0.10 -4.95
C ILE A 9 25.61 -0.73 -5.11
N PRO A 10 25.48 -1.96 -5.65
CA PRO A 10 24.20 -2.64 -5.69
C PRO A 10 23.73 -2.78 -4.23
N ASP A 11 22.53 -2.28 -3.95
CA ASP A 11 22.00 -2.26 -2.59
C ASP A 11 21.83 -3.71 -2.10
N LEU A 12 22.58 -4.08 -1.06
CA LEU A 12 22.63 -5.42 -0.46
C LEU A 12 21.23 -5.96 -0.10
N ARG A 13 20.24 -5.07 0.08
CA ARG A 13 18.85 -5.43 0.38
C ARG A 13 18.18 -6.17 -0.78
N TYR A 14 18.55 -5.88 -2.02
CA TYR A 14 18.01 -6.60 -3.18
C TYR A 14 18.56 -8.02 -3.24
N GLU A 15 19.83 -8.22 -2.91
CA GLU A 15 20.44 -9.56 -2.90
C GLU A 15 19.87 -10.44 -1.79
N GLU A 16 19.67 -9.90 -0.59
CA GLU A 16 19.07 -10.63 0.53
C GLU A 16 17.60 -11.00 0.25
N SER A 17 16.80 -10.04 -0.23
CA SER A 17 15.39 -10.27 -0.56
C SER A 17 15.22 -11.23 -1.73
N PHE A 18 16.15 -11.20 -2.69
CA PHE A 18 16.22 -12.15 -3.79
C PHE A 18 16.52 -13.56 -3.27
N THR A 19 17.63 -13.73 -2.54
CA THR A 19 18.06 -15.01 -1.97
C THR A 19 17.00 -15.64 -1.07
N ALA A 20 16.28 -14.83 -0.30
CA ALA A 20 15.15 -15.27 0.53
C ALA A 20 13.98 -15.82 -0.31
N LYS A 21 13.62 -15.14 -1.42
CA LYS A 21 12.60 -15.64 -2.37
C LYS A 21 13.04 -16.93 -3.05
N LEU A 22 14.33 -17.07 -3.39
CA LEU A 22 14.87 -18.30 -4.00
C LEU A 22 14.75 -19.50 -3.05
N THR A 23 15.18 -19.31 -1.81
CA THR A 23 15.17 -20.34 -0.76
C THR A 23 13.74 -20.81 -0.47
N LEU A 24 12.79 -19.88 -0.41
CA LEU A 24 11.38 -20.20 -0.16
C LEU A 24 10.77 -21.05 -1.29
N LEU A 25 11.11 -20.74 -2.55
CA LEU A 25 10.61 -21.45 -3.72
C LEU A 25 11.25 -22.83 -3.89
N ALA A 26 12.55 -22.97 -3.66
CA ALA A 26 13.22 -24.27 -3.62
C ALA A 26 12.62 -25.19 -2.54
N LYS A 27 12.32 -24.63 -1.37
CA LYS A 27 11.66 -25.35 -0.27
C LYS A 27 10.23 -25.79 -0.61
N ASN A 28 9.48 -24.99 -1.36
CA ASN A 28 8.13 -25.36 -1.80
C ASN A 28 8.13 -26.35 -2.97
N GLY A 29 9.11 -26.29 -3.87
CA GLY A 29 9.29 -27.25 -4.96
C GLY A 29 9.61 -28.66 -4.46
N LYS A 30 10.50 -28.79 -3.46
CA LYS A 30 10.85 -30.08 -2.83
C LYS A 30 9.69 -30.75 -2.06
N ARG A 31 8.61 -30.03 -1.75
CA ARG A 31 7.45 -30.60 -1.05
C ARG A 31 6.39 -31.19 -1.99
N ASN A 32 6.51 -30.99 -3.31
CA ASN A 32 5.48 -31.34 -4.28
C ASN A 32 5.89 -32.42 -5.30
N GLY A 33 7.14 -32.91 -5.24
CA GLY A 33 7.64 -34.00 -6.07
C GLY A 33 8.24 -35.11 -5.20
N ASN A 34 7.78 -36.35 -5.39
CA ASN A 34 8.37 -37.55 -4.82
C ASN A 34 9.70 -37.88 -5.53
N ASP A 35 10.70 -37.00 -5.43
CA ASP A 35 12.05 -37.30 -5.91
C ASP A 35 13.03 -37.18 -4.75
N GLU A 36 13.48 -38.35 -4.32
CA GLU A 36 14.59 -38.56 -3.40
C GLU A 36 15.86 -37.97 -4.06
N ILE A 37 16.40 -36.88 -3.51
CA ILE A 37 17.69 -36.35 -3.94
C ILE A 37 18.59 -36.22 -2.71
N THR A 38 19.54 -37.14 -2.68
CA THR A 38 20.81 -37.16 -1.95
C THR A 38 21.29 -35.75 -1.59
N ALA A 39 21.50 -35.56 -0.29
CA ALA A 39 22.19 -34.39 0.24
C ALA A 39 23.68 -34.49 -0.12
N GLU A 40 24.11 -33.78 -1.15
CA GLU A 40 25.53 -33.44 -1.33
C GLU A 40 25.71 -32.09 -2.05
N ASN A 41 26.39 -31.20 -1.33
CA ASN A 41 27.28 -30.13 -1.78
C ASN A 41 26.72 -28.87 -2.49
N ASP A 42 26.94 -27.77 -1.77
CA ASP A 42 27.07 -26.34 -2.11
C ASP A 42 26.74 -25.78 -3.51
N ASP A 43 26.07 -24.63 -3.40
CA ASP A 43 26.14 -23.43 -4.23
C ASP A 43 25.58 -23.46 -5.66
N PHE A 44 24.73 -22.46 -5.91
CA PHE A 44 23.95 -22.21 -7.13
C PHE A 44 22.69 -23.07 -7.28
N VAL A 45 21.67 -22.68 -6.52
CA VAL A 45 20.28 -22.87 -6.96
C VAL A 45 20.13 -22.09 -8.28
N ASP A 46 20.17 -22.79 -9.41
CA ASP A 46 19.82 -22.22 -10.71
C ASP A 46 18.36 -21.81 -10.67
N VAL A 47 18.12 -20.53 -10.36
CA VAL A 47 16.77 -20.01 -10.29
C VAL A 47 16.32 -19.69 -11.71
N PRO A 48 15.24 -20.33 -12.19
CA PRO A 48 14.76 -20.05 -13.52
C PRO A 48 14.37 -18.58 -13.62
N ILE A 49 14.94 -17.90 -14.62
CA ILE A 49 14.77 -16.47 -14.93
C ILE A 49 13.28 -16.08 -14.97
N SER A 50 12.40 -17.02 -15.32
CA SER A 50 10.94 -16.85 -15.32
C SER A 50 10.37 -16.44 -13.96
N ILE A 51 10.95 -16.91 -12.86
CA ILE A 51 10.53 -16.54 -11.49
C ILE A 51 10.95 -15.10 -11.18
N ILE A 52 12.16 -14.74 -11.59
CA ILE A 52 12.73 -13.40 -11.40
C ILE A 52 11.85 -12.37 -12.11
N ILE A 53 11.56 -12.61 -13.40
CA ILE A 53 10.70 -11.74 -14.21
C ILE A 53 9.29 -11.61 -13.61
N LYS A 54 8.70 -12.73 -13.15
CA LYS A 54 7.37 -12.68 -12.49
C LYS A 54 7.40 -11.83 -11.22
N SER A 55 8.44 -11.96 -10.41
CA SER A 55 8.55 -11.21 -9.16
C SER A 55 8.70 -9.70 -9.41
N ILE A 56 9.45 -9.30 -10.44
CA ILE A 56 9.61 -7.90 -10.83
C ILE A 56 8.29 -7.32 -11.34
N ILE A 57 7.56 -8.04 -12.21
CA ILE A 57 6.27 -7.58 -12.74
C ILE A 57 5.25 -7.42 -11.60
N ILE A 58 5.21 -8.36 -10.66
CA ILE A 58 4.27 -8.30 -9.54
C ILE A 58 4.58 -7.11 -8.63
N ASP A 59 5.84 -6.98 -8.22
CA ASP A 59 6.23 -5.98 -7.24
C ASP A 59 6.23 -4.56 -7.83
N GLN A 60 6.64 -4.39 -9.09
CA GLN A 60 6.81 -3.06 -9.70
C GLN A 60 5.61 -2.57 -10.51
N ILE A 61 4.76 -3.47 -11.03
CA ILE A 61 3.65 -3.10 -11.91
C ILE A 61 2.32 -3.43 -11.25
N ILE A 62 2.12 -4.67 -10.81
CA ILE A 62 0.82 -5.12 -10.30
C ILE A 62 0.49 -4.46 -8.97
N MET A 63 1.45 -4.40 -8.04
CA MET A 63 1.22 -3.82 -6.72
C MET A 63 0.83 -2.32 -6.76
N PRO A 64 1.54 -1.41 -7.47
CA PRO A 64 1.13 0.00 -7.55
C PRO A 64 -0.16 0.21 -8.35
N PHE A 65 -0.43 -0.64 -9.34
CA PHE A 65 -1.67 -0.60 -10.09
C PHE A 65 -2.87 -0.98 -9.21
N LEU A 66 -2.73 -2.05 -8.42
CA LEU A 66 -3.77 -2.49 -7.48
C LEU A 66 -4.04 -1.44 -6.41
N GLN A 67 -2.99 -0.80 -5.89
CA GLN A 67 -3.13 0.30 -4.94
C GLN A 67 -3.90 1.48 -5.55
N SER A 68 -3.59 1.87 -6.79
CA SER A 68 -4.28 2.96 -7.49
C SER A 68 -5.75 2.64 -7.73
N PHE A 69 -6.05 1.40 -8.12
CA PHE A 69 -7.43 0.95 -8.32
C PHE A 69 -8.21 0.85 -7.00
N ALA A 70 -7.59 0.35 -5.94
CA ALA A 70 -8.17 0.29 -4.61
C ALA A 70 -8.49 1.70 -4.08
N LEU A 71 -7.55 2.64 -4.22
CA LEU A 71 -7.74 4.03 -3.83
C LEU A 71 -8.87 4.70 -4.64
N ALA A 72 -8.92 4.47 -5.96
CA ALA A 72 -10.00 4.97 -6.81
C ALA A 72 -11.36 4.40 -6.40
N GLY A 73 -11.42 3.11 -6.06
CA GLY A 73 -12.63 2.46 -5.53
C GLY A 73 -13.07 3.05 -4.19
N VAL A 74 -12.13 3.28 -3.27
CA VAL A 74 -12.38 3.97 -2.01
C VAL A 74 -12.95 5.37 -2.26
N LEU A 75 -12.34 6.16 -3.14
CA LEU A 75 -12.82 7.50 -3.49
C LEU A 75 -14.21 7.49 -4.14
N TYR A 76 -14.48 6.51 -5.00
CA TYR A 76 -15.80 6.34 -5.61
C TYR A 76 -16.88 6.17 -4.54
N TYR A 77 -16.60 5.38 -3.50
CA TYR A 77 -17.51 5.17 -2.38
C TYR A 77 -17.55 6.36 -1.41
N LEU A 78 -16.42 7.06 -1.23
CA LEU A 78 -16.34 8.23 -0.36
C LEU A 78 -17.14 9.42 -0.91
N ARG A 79 -17.29 9.54 -2.23
CA ARG A 79 -17.98 10.67 -2.88
C ARG A 79 -19.43 10.90 -2.39
N PRO A 80 -20.33 9.91 -2.38
CA PRO A 80 -21.67 10.08 -1.81
C PRO A 80 -21.64 10.27 -0.28
N LEU A 81 -20.69 9.62 0.41
CA LEU A 81 -20.55 9.73 1.87
C LEU A 81 -20.17 11.15 2.30
N LEU A 82 -19.22 11.76 1.58
CA LEU A 82 -18.85 13.17 1.75
C LEU A 82 -20.04 14.09 1.46
N ARG A 83 -20.82 13.82 0.41
CA ARG A 83 -22.01 14.61 0.10
C ARG A 83 -23.05 14.56 1.23
N TYR A 84 -23.27 13.38 1.80
CA TYR A 84 -24.16 13.20 2.94
C TYR A 84 -23.62 13.89 4.20
N SER A 85 -22.35 13.68 4.52
CA SER A 85 -21.68 14.27 5.68
C SER A 85 -21.72 15.80 5.65
N THR A 86 -21.49 16.43 4.49
CA THR A 86 -21.55 17.89 4.35
C THR A 86 -22.96 18.43 4.54
N GLN A 87 -23.99 17.71 4.09
CA GLN A 87 -25.38 18.10 4.34
C GLN A 87 -25.72 18.01 5.83
N SER A 88 -25.34 16.91 6.51
CA SER A 88 -25.51 16.78 7.96
C SER A 88 -24.78 17.89 8.73
N GLY A 89 -23.56 18.24 8.31
CA GLY A 89 -22.79 19.33 8.88
C GLY A 89 -23.47 20.70 8.72
N TYR A 90 -24.07 20.98 7.55
CA TYR A 90 -24.80 22.22 7.31
C TYR A 90 -26.04 22.37 8.22
N TYR A 91 -26.84 21.31 8.36
CA TYR A 91 -27.99 21.33 9.27
C TYR A 91 -27.58 21.52 10.74
N PHE A 92 -26.51 20.85 11.16
CA PHE A 92 -25.97 21.01 12.50
C PHE A 92 -25.46 22.44 12.76
N ALA A 93 -24.66 22.98 11.84
CA ALA A 93 -24.12 24.34 11.95
C ALA A 93 -25.24 25.40 12.01
N THR A 94 -26.25 25.28 11.16
CA THR A 94 -27.40 26.21 11.18
C THR A 94 -28.23 26.08 12.45
N SER A 95 -28.32 24.88 13.05
CA SER A 95 -28.97 24.68 14.35
C SER A 95 -28.22 25.35 15.50
N ILE A 96 -26.88 25.25 15.51
CA ILE A 96 -26.04 25.95 16.49
C ILE A 96 -26.22 27.46 16.38
N VAL A 97 -26.13 28.02 15.17
CA VAL A 97 -26.26 29.46 14.95
C VAL A 97 -27.64 29.96 15.39
N LYS A 98 -28.71 29.21 15.10
CA LYS A 98 -30.06 29.54 15.57
C LYS A 98 -30.16 29.50 17.09
N SER A 99 -29.59 28.48 17.73
CA SER A 99 -29.58 28.33 19.18
C SER A 99 -28.85 29.50 19.86
N ILE A 100 -27.68 29.88 19.34
CA ILE A 100 -26.91 31.04 19.81
C ILE A 100 -27.70 32.34 19.61
N LYS A 101 -28.30 32.55 18.44
CA LYS A 101 -29.11 33.76 18.17
C LYS A 101 -30.32 33.85 19.09
N GLN A 102 -30.96 32.72 19.40
CA GLN A 102 -32.10 32.67 20.31
C GLN A 102 -31.68 32.96 21.76
N LEU A 103 -30.52 32.46 22.19
CA LEU A 103 -29.91 32.80 23.47
C LEU A 103 -29.64 34.31 23.59
N TYR A 104 -28.96 34.91 22.60
CA TYR A 104 -28.70 36.35 22.55
C TYR A 104 -29.98 37.19 22.57
N LYS A 105 -31.01 36.76 21.82
CA LYS A 105 -32.30 37.45 21.83
C LYS A 105 -32.93 37.37 23.22
N LYS A 106 -32.95 36.20 23.84
CA LYS A 106 -33.57 35.99 25.16
C LYS A 106 -32.87 36.79 26.27
N THR A 107 -31.53 36.88 26.25
CA THR A 107 -30.79 37.68 27.24
C THR A 107 -30.97 39.18 27.03
N PHE A 108 -31.07 39.65 25.79
CA PHE A 108 -31.31 41.06 25.49
C PHE A 108 -32.70 41.55 25.92
N TYR A 109 -33.76 40.76 25.67
CA TYR A 109 -35.12 41.12 26.07
C TYR A 109 -35.44 40.86 27.56
N ALA A 110 -34.62 40.06 28.26
CA ALA A 110 -34.80 39.83 29.69
C ALA A 110 -34.05 40.85 30.57
N GLY A 111 -33.12 41.62 29.97
CA GLY A 111 -32.36 42.68 30.66
C GLY A 111 -32.87 44.10 30.40
N LEU A 112 -33.96 44.26 29.65
CA LEU A 112 -34.61 45.54 29.32
C LEU A 112 -36.04 45.52 29.88
#